data_AF-A0A2M7KVS9-F1
#
_entry.id   AF-A0A2M7KVS9-F1
#
_cell.length_a   1.000
_cell.length_b   1.000
_cell.length_c   1.000
_cell.angle_alpha   90.00
_cell.angle_beta   90.00
_cell.angle_gamma   90.00
#
_symmetry.space_group_name_H-M   'P 1'
#
loop_
_entity.id
_entity.type
_entity.pdbx_description
1 polymer ?
#
loop_
_entity_poly.entity_id
_entity_poly.type
_entity_poly.pdbx_seq_one_letter_code
_entity_poly.pdbx_strand_id
1 'polypeptide(L)'
;MGKSRDEILGLRIEDIHTGQILANVSGQIEAFRAHPGSPPCVLQRPLGGAEVALRMQPIYRDGAYDGVVFNVIDLYPRRLGTHRSGSSRNFP
;
A
#
# COMPACT_ATOMS: atom_id res chain seq x y z
N MET A 1 7.24 -2.73 7.77
CA MET A 1 7.50 -4.10 8.24
C MET A 1 8.66 -4.63 7.42
N GLY A 2 9.83 -4.87 8.01
CA GLY A 2 11.01 -5.43 7.31
C GLY A 2 10.99 -6.97 7.28
N LYS A 3 9.81 -7.56 7.08
CA LYS A 3 9.59 -9.02 7.10
C LYS A 3 9.72 -9.56 5.67
N SER A 4 10.29 -10.74 5.55
CA SER A 4 10.33 -11.48 4.29
C SER A 4 8.93 -11.98 3.90
N ARG A 5 8.77 -12.41 2.64
CA ARG A 5 7.50 -12.95 2.13
C ARG A 5 7.04 -14.16 2.93
N ASP A 6 7.96 -15.07 3.22
CA ASP A 6 7.65 -16.34 3.91
C ASP A 6 7.23 -16.13 5.36
N GLU A 7 7.66 -15.03 5.98
CA GLU A 7 7.20 -14.62 7.30
C GLU A 7 5.79 -14.02 7.33
N ILE A 8 5.20 -13.73 6.17
CA ILE A 8 3.90 -13.06 6.06
C ILE A 8 2.83 -14.01 5.54
N LEU A 9 3.19 -14.90 4.62
CA LEU A 9 2.24 -15.85 4.05
C LEU A 9 1.67 -16.80 5.11
N GLY A 10 0.36 -17.01 5.05
CA GLY A 10 -0.36 -17.90 5.98
C GLY A 10 -0.70 -17.28 7.33
N LEU A 11 -0.16 -16.09 7.66
CA LEU A 11 -0.57 -15.36 8.85
C LEU A 11 -1.98 -14.79 8.73
N ARG A 12 -2.64 -14.62 9.88
CA ARG A 12 -3.90 -13.89 9.97
C ARG A 12 -3.61 -12.40 10.02
N ILE A 13 -4.58 -11.59 9.61
CA ILE A 13 -4.41 -10.13 9.59
C ILE A 13 -4.20 -9.54 10.99
N GLU A 14 -4.78 -10.19 12.01
CA GLU A 14 -4.61 -9.87 13.44
C GLU A 14 -3.21 -10.22 13.98
N ASP A 15 -2.46 -11.10 13.32
CA ASP A 15 -1.06 -11.38 13.66
C ASP A 15 -0.12 -10.28 13.15
N ILE A 16 -0.60 -9.47 12.18
CA ILE A 16 0.17 -8.43 11.50
C ILE A 16 -0.20 -7.02 12.02
N HIS A 17 -1.48 -6.81 12.33
CA HIS A 17 -2.01 -5.53 12.81
C HIS A 17 -2.63 -5.66 14.19
N THR A 18 -2.48 -4.63 15.01
CA THR A 18 -3.03 -4.59 16.37
C THR A 18 -3.79 -3.29 16.64
N GLY A 19 -4.60 -3.29 17.70
CA GLY A 19 -5.33 -2.12 18.18
C GLY A 19 -6.24 -1.49 17.12
N GLN A 20 -6.23 -0.16 17.03
CA GLN A 20 -7.12 0.59 16.14
C GLN A 20 -6.89 0.27 14.66
N ILE A 21 -5.66 -0.06 14.26
CA ILE A 21 -5.35 -0.39 12.86
C ILE A 21 -6.06 -1.69 12.47
N LEU A 22 -5.98 -2.72 13.32
CA LEU A 22 -6.71 -3.97 13.09
C LEU A 22 -8.21 -3.73 13.00
N ALA A 23 -8.78 -2.96 13.93
CA ALA A 23 -10.21 -2.64 13.93
C ALA A 23 -10.65 -1.97 12.61
N ASN A 24 -9.87 -1.01 12.12
CA ASN A 24 -10.15 -0.31 10.87
C ASN A 24 -10.06 -1.25 9.65
N VAL A 25 -9.00 -2.06 9.58
CA VAL A 25 -8.79 -3.00 8.47
C VAL A 25 -9.88 -4.07 8.44
N SER A 26 -10.20 -4.67 9.59
CA SER A 26 -11.25 -5.69 9.68
C SER A 26 -12.62 -5.10 9.36
N GLY A 27 -12.95 -3.91 9.86
CA GLY A 27 -14.20 -3.24 9.54
C GLY A 27 -14.36 -2.98 8.04
N GLN A 28 -13.29 -2.57 7.36
CA GLN A 28 -13.31 -2.36 5.91
C GLN A 28 -13.48 -3.67 5.13
N ILE A 29 -12.85 -4.77 5.57
CA ILE A 29 -13.01 -6.10 4.96
C ILE A 29 -14.45 -6.60 5.11
N GLU A 30 -15.05 -6.45 6.29
CA GLU A 30 -16.45 -6.82 6.51
C GLU A 30 -17.41 -5.98 5.67
N ALA A 31 -17.13 -4.68 5.49
CA ALA A 31 -17.91 -3.84 4.58
C ALA A 31 -17.86 -4.35 3.12
N PHE A 32 -16.69 -4.79 2.64
CA PHE A 32 -16.56 -5.38 1.30
C PHE A 32 -17.30 -6.71 1.16
N ARG A 33 -17.33 -7.53 2.22
CA ARG A 33 -18.10 -8.79 2.24
C ARG A 33 -19.60 -8.54 2.19
N ALA A 34 -20.08 -7.56 2.95
CA ALA A 34 -21.50 -7.24 3.05
C ALA A 34 -22.07 -6.56 1.79
N HIS A 35 -21.23 -5.84 1.03
CA HIS A 35 -21.66 -5.04 -0.12
C HIS A 35 -20.81 -5.34 -1.36
N PRO A 36 -21.12 -6.41 -2.12
CA PRO A 36 -20.45 -6.73 -3.37
C PRO A 36 -20.47 -5.53 -4.34
N GLY A 37 -19.35 -5.30 -5.03
CA GLY A 37 -19.17 -4.14 -5.90
C GLY A 37 -18.75 -2.85 -5.18
N SER A 38 -18.50 -2.90 -3.87
CA SER A 38 -17.93 -1.76 -3.13
C SER A 38 -16.64 -1.25 -3.79
N PRO A 39 -16.44 0.08 -3.88
CA PRO A 39 -15.24 0.64 -4.46
C PRO A 39 -14.02 0.41 -3.55
N PRO A 40 -12.79 0.51 -4.10
CA PRO A 40 -11.58 0.47 -3.28
C PRO A 40 -11.56 1.58 -2.23
N CYS A 41 -11.07 1.27 -1.04
CA CYS A 41 -10.73 2.29 -0.04
C CYS A 41 -9.33 2.84 -0.37
N VAL A 42 -9.23 4.16 -0.57
CA VAL A 42 -7.98 4.84 -0.90
C VAL A 42 -7.72 5.95 0.13
N LEU A 43 -6.56 5.90 0.77
CA LEU A 43 -6.07 6.93 1.69
C LEU A 43 -4.74 7.46 1.18
N GLN A 44 -4.64 8.77 0.98
CA GLN A 44 -3.37 9.44 0.70
C GLN A 44 -2.78 10.01 1.98
N ARG A 45 -1.51 9.75 2.22
CA ARG A 45 -0.77 10.29 3.37
C ARG A 45 0.74 10.25 3.15
N PRO A 46 1.50 11.09 3.86
CA PRO A 46 2.94 10.91 3.96
C PRO A 46 3.28 9.63 4.73
N LEU A 47 4.28 8.90 4.23
CA LEU A 47 4.86 7.71 4.86
C LEU A 47 6.35 7.61 4.50
N GLY A 48 7.23 7.59 5.51
CA GLY A 48 8.67 7.38 5.30
C GLY A 48 9.35 8.44 4.43
N GLY A 49 8.83 9.66 4.39
CA GLY A 49 9.36 10.76 3.55
C GLY A 49 8.88 10.76 2.09
N ALA A 50 7.96 9.87 1.73
CA ALA A 50 7.25 9.86 0.45
C ALA A 50 5.76 10.17 0.66
N GLU A 51 5.11 10.73 -0.35
CA GLU A 51 3.64 10.81 -0.42
C GLU A 51 3.12 9.54 -1.06
N VAL A 52 2.28 8.81 -0.33
CA VAL A 52 1.79 7.50 -0.79
C VAL A 52 0.27 7.45 -0.81
N ALA A 53 -0.27 6.71 -1.77
CA ALA A 53 -1.63 6.20 -1.73
C ALA A 53 -1.63 4.77 -1.17
N LEU A 54 -2.28 4.59 -0.03
CA LEU A 54 -2.66 3.28 0.51
C LEU A 54 -4.00 2.89 -0.11
N ARG A 55 -4.07 1.69 -0.70
CA ARG A 55 -5.30 1.20 -1.34
C ARG A 55 -5.65 -0.19 -0.85
N MET A 56 -6.87 -0.36 -0.34
CA MET A 56 -7.53 -1.66 -0.14
C MET A 56 -8.56 -1.88 -1.25
N GLN A 57 -8.26 -2.78 -2.17
CA GLN A 57 -9.11 -3.12 -3.30
C GLN A 57 -9.73 -4.51 -3.11
N PRO A 58 -11.06 -4.64 -2.99
CA PRO A 58 -11.69 -5.94 -2.88
C PRO A 58 -11.58 -6.70 -4.21
N ILE A 59 -11.46 -8.01 -4.11
CA ILE A 59 -11.53 -8.95 -5.22
C ILE A 59 -12.81 -9.75 -5.07
N TYR A 60 -13.61 -9.77 -6.13
CA TYR A 60 -14.84 -10.55 -6.19
C TYR A 60 -14.70 -11.61 -7.28
N ARG A 61 -15.17 -12.83 -6.99
CA ARG A 61 -15.26 -13.95 -7.92
C ARG A 61 -16.64 -14.55 -7.83
N ASP A 62 -17.29 -14.77 -8.98
CA ASP A 62 -18.66 -15.32 -9.06
C ASP A 62 -19.68 -14.56 -8.19
N GLY A 63 -19.52 -13.24 -8.07
CA GLY A 63 -20.38 -12.37 -7.27
C GLY A 63 -20.13 -12.41 -5.76
N ALA A 64 -19.17 -13.21 -5.29
CA ALA A 64 -18.80 -13.32 -3.89
C ALA A 64 -17.45 -12.66 -3.60
N TYR A 65 -17.26 -12.20 -2.36
CA TYR A 65 -15.97 -11.70 -1.88
C TYR A 65 -14.94 -12.82 -1.83
N ASP A 66 -13.83 -12.65 -2.56
CA ASP A 66 -12.73 -13.63 -2.68
C ASP A 66 -11.48 -13.17 -1.93
N GLY A 67 -11.38 -11.88 -1.61
CA GLY A 67 -10.27 -11.33 -0.84
C GLY A 67 -10.07 -9.83 -1.04
N VAL A 68 -8.93 -9.33 -0.60
CA VAL A 68 -8.55 -7.92 -0.76
C VAL A 68 -7.08 -7.81 -1.12
N VAL A 69 -6.78 -6.89 -2.03
CA VAL A 69 -5.42 -6.47 -2.37
C VAL A 69 -5.13 -5.18 -1.61
N PHE A 70 -4.09 -5.20 -0.77
CA PHE A 70 -3.59 -4.00 -0.10
C PHE A 70 -2.25 -3.57 -0.71
N ASN A 71 -2.22 -2.37 -1.28
CA ASN A 71 -1.03 -1.82 -1.94
C ASN A 71 -0.66 -0.46 -1.36
N VAL A 72 0.65 -0.18 -1.34
CA VAL A 72 1.21 1.15 -1.09
C VAL A 72 1.79 1.64 -2.41
N ILE A 73 1.35 2.80 -2.88
CA ILE A 73 1.74 3.37 -4.16
C ILE A 73 2.43 4.70 -3.89
N ASP A 74 3.70 4.84 -4.27
CA ASP A 74 4.39 6.14 -4.25
C ASP A 74 3.82 7.04 -5.36
N LEU A 75 3.30 8.20 -4.98
CA LEU A 75 2.65 9.14 -5.90
C LEU A 75 3.65 10.10 -6.56
N TYR A 76 4.76 10.38 -5.88
CA TYR A 76 5.80 11.27 -6.37
C TYR A 76 7.16 10.58 -6.25
N PRO A 77 7.44 9.59 -7.12
CA PRO A 77 8.75 8.97 -7.14
C PRO A 77 9.80 10.07 -7.31
N ARG A 78 10.69 10.22 -6.32
CA ARG A 78 11.83 11.13 -6.46
C ARG A 78 12.59 10.70 -7.71
N ARG A 79 12.56 11.54 -8.75
CA ARG A 79 13.55 11.45 -9.82
C ARG A 79 14.88 11.72 -9.13
N LEU A 80 15.68 10.67 -8.94
CA LEU A 80 17.08 10.84 -8.58
C LEU A 80 17.67 11.79 -9.61
N GLY A 81 18.03 12.99 -9.15
CA GLY A 81 18.82 13.91 -9.95
C GLY A 81 20.06 13.16 -10.36
N THR A 82 20.26 13.00 -11.67
CA THR A 82 21.53 12.56 -12.21
C THR A 82 22.58 13.50 -11.65
N HIS A 83 23.45 12.97 -10.78
CA HIS A 83 24.70 13.61 -10.42
C HIS A 83 25.48 13.79 -11.73
N ARG A 84 25.31 14.93 -12.42
CA ARG A 84 26.31 15.43 -13.35
C ARG A 84 27.44 15.93 -12.48
N SER A 85 28.42 15.05 -12.25
CA SER A 85 29.75 15.44 -11.80
C SER A 85 30.21 16.63 -12.64
N GLY A 86 30.42 17.77 -11.99
CA GLY A 86 31.06 18.92 -12.59
C GLY A 86 32.47 18.53 -13.03
N SER A 87 32.63 18.25 -14.33
CA SER A 87 33.91 18.39 -14.98
C SER A 87 34.04 19.87 -15.35
N SER A 88 34.85 20.57 -14.57
CA SER A 88 35.42 21.85 -14.98
C SER A 88 35.99 21.69 -16.39
N ARG A 89 35.46 22.44 -17.35
CA ARG A 89 36.13 22.71 -18.61
C ARG A 89 36.26 24.22 -18.72
N ASN A 90 37.43 24.67 -18.30
CA ASN A 90 37.99 25.95 -18.66
C ASN A 90 38.03 26.05 -20.19
N PHE A 91 37.48 27.12 -20.75
CA PHE A 91 37.75 27.54 -22.12
C PHE A 91 38.06 29.04 -22.11
N PRO A 92 38.97 29.48 -23.01
CA PRO A 92 39.78 30.70 -22.87
C PRO A 92 38.99 32.00 -23.05
#